data_AF-A0A2U3LT02-F1
#
_entry.id   AF-A0A2U3LT02-F1
#
_cell.length_a   1.000
_cell.length_b   1.000
_cell.length_c   1.000
_cell.angle_alpha   90.00
_cell.angle_beta   90.00
_cell.angle_gamma   90.00
#
_symmetry.space_group_name_H-M   'P 1'
#
loop_
_entity.id
_entity.type
_entity.pdbx_description
1 polymer ?
#
loop_
_entity_poly.entity_id
_entity_poly.type
_entity_poly.pdbx_seq_one_letter_code
_entity_poly.pdbx_strand_id
1 'polypeptide(L)'
;MISGPSIYDRARFRNVVLRPETEQLLQQNPSGQQLARLNKLLLEDAYPGELAKSVSTGWVVKDGAMASTGSGRGVIYTAKDYGRYRVMFTMRHVSGNPDHQACVLVFCSRPPAGEKPLDALGGIQFQVPNGGHWDYRPGMNNNGGPEFTSVTKTHFDVHEWSRVEIVADAAKGTARMAVAQPPGSKAVEVLDFQDPAAGKVGPIAWQMHNAGLFDEYRDVTIESDPKDDDLITVK
;
A
#
# COMPACT_ATOMS: atom_id res chain seq x y z
N MET A 1 -13.59 -20.63 7.78
CA MET A 1 -13.39 -20.57 6.31
C MET A 1 -14.14 -21.74 5.70
N ILE A 2 -14.86 -21.55 4.60
CA ILE A 2 -15.65 -22.62 3.97
C ILE A 2 -14.79 -23.29 2.90
N SER A 3 -14.13 -24.38 3.29
CA SER A 3 -13.28 -25.18 2.41
C SER A 3 -14.11 -25.99 1.41
N GLY A 4 -13.52 -26.33 0.27
CA GLY A 4 -14.15 -27.13 -0.78
C GLY A 4 -14.17 -26.43 -2.14
N PRO A 5 -14.86 -27.00 -3.15
CA PRO A 5 -15.03 -26.37 -4.46
C PRO A 5 -15.82 -25.05 -4.36
N SER A 6 -15.80 -24.26 -5.44
CA SER A 6 -16.64 -23.06 -5.53
C SER A 6 -18.11 -23.42 -5.34
N ILE A 7 -18.80 -22.68 -4.48
CA ILE A 7 -20.25 -22.83 -4.31
C ILE A 7 -21.04 -22.00 -5.33
N TYR A 8 -20.36 -21.13 -6.09
CA TYR A 8 -21.01 -20.31 -7.11
C TYR A 8 -21.52 -21.19 -8.24
N ASP A 9 -22.81 -21.06 -8.50
CA ASP A 9 -23.47 -21.57 -9.68
C ASP A 9 -24.39 -20.47 -10.21
N ARG A 10 -24.33 -20.21 -11.51
CA ARG A 10 -25.03 -19.07 -12.11
C ARG A 10 -26.55 -19.16 -11.90
N ALA A 11 -27.12 -20.35 -11.92
CA ALA A 11 -28.55 -20.53 -11.72
C ALA A 11 -28.95 -20.33 -10.25
N ARG A 12 -28.14 -20.82 -9.30
CA ARG A 12 -28.35 -20.63 -7.85
C ARG A 12 -28.23 -19.17 -7.41
N PHE A 13 -27.30 -18.42 -8.00
CA PHE A 13 -27.01 -17.03 -7.60
C PHE A 13 -27.69 -15.97 -8.46
N ARG A 14 -28.54 -16.35 -9.42
CA ARG A 14 -29.16 -15.41 -10.38
C ARG A 14 -29.94 -14.24 -9.76
N ASN A 15 -30.48 -14.43 -8.55
CA ASN A 15 -31.29 -13.44 -7.83
C ASN A 15 -30.57 -12.88 -6.59
N VAL A 16 -29.31 -13.24 -6.38
CA VAL A 16 -28.51 -12.75 -5.27
C VAL A 16 -27.78 -11.48 -5.72
N VAL A 17 -27.93 -10.40 -4.96
CA VAL A 17 -27.17 -9.17 -5.20
C VAL A 17 -25.78 -9.35 -4.60
N LEU A 18 -24.79 -9.58 -5.46
CA LEU A 18 -23.40 -9.69 -5.04
C LEU A 18 -22.82 -8.31 -4.74
N ARG A 19 -21.99 -8.21 -3.69
CA ARG A 19 -21.21 -7.00 -3.42
C ARG A 19 -20.07 -6.86 -4.42
N PRO A 20 -19.55 -5.63 -4.66
CA PRO A 20 -18.41 -5.42 -5.56
C PRO A 20 -17.19 -6.29 -5.25
N GLU A 21 -16.85 -6.47 -3.97
CA GLU A 21 -15.73 -7.34 -3.57
C GLU A 21 -15.97 -8.83 -3.92
N THR A 22 -17.23 -9.30 -3.84
CA THR A 22 -17.60 -10.67 -4.18
C THR A 22 -17.52 -10.88 -5.69
N GLU A 23 -18.04 -9.93 -6.47
CA GLU A 23 -17.96 -9.97 -7.94
C GLU A 23 -16.50 -9.93 -8.42
N GLN A 24 -15.70 -9.02 -7.86
CA GLN A 24 -14.29 -8.88 -8.21
C GLN A 24 -13.51 -10.15 -7.87
N LEU A 25 -13.77 -10.76 -6.70
CA LEU A 25 -13.11 -12.01 -6.31
C LEU A 25 -13.60 -13.18 -7.16
N LEU A 26 -14.88 -13.23 -7.55
CA LEU A 26 -15.42 -14.25 -8.44
C LEU A 26 -14.74 -14.22 -9.82
N GLN A 27 -14.51 -13.03 -10.38
CA GLN A 27 -13.85 -12.86 -11.69
C GLN A 27 -12.38 -13.32 -11.69
N GLN A 28 -11.74 -13.39 -10.53
CA GLN A 28 -10.34 -13.83 -10.39
C GLN A 28 -10.17 -15.36 -10.44
N ASN A 29 -11.26 -16.14 -10.51
CA ASN A 29 -11.22 -17.61 -10.46
C ASN A 29 -10.32 -18.15 -9.33
N PRO A 30 -10.57 -17.76 -8.07
CA PRO A 30 -9.63 -17.94 -6.97
C PRO A 30 -9.49 -19.41 -6.57
N SER A 31 -8.37 -19.74 -5.96
CA SER A 31 -8.08 -21.07 -5.40
C SER A 31 -7.65 -20.98 -3.94
N GLY A 32 -7.55 -22.13 -3.26
CA GLY A 32 -7.06 -22.22 -1.88
C GLY A 32 -7.83 -21.33 -0.89
N GLN A 33 -7.11 -20.52 -0.11
CA GLN A 33 -7.72 -19.61 0.87
C GLN A 33 -8.62 -18.54 0.23
N GLN A 34 -8.28 -18.06 -0.97
CA GLN A 34 -9.11 -17.08 -1.67
C GLN A 34 -10.42 -17.69 -2.13
N LEU A 35 -10.42 -18.96 -2.55
CA LEU A 35 -11.66 -19.69 -2.85
C LEU A 35 -12.54 -19.86 -1.62
N ALA A 36 -11.94 -20.25 -0.50
CA ALA A 36 -12.67 -20.39 0.76
C ALA A 36 -13.25 -19.05 1.27
N ARG A 37 -12.59 -17.93 0.95
CA ARG A 37 -13.12 -16.58 1.16
C ARG A 37 -14.26 -16.27 0.19
N LEU A 38 -14.11 -16.55 -1.10
CA LEU A 38 -15.18 -16.36 -2.09
C LEU A 38 -16.46 -17.10 -1.65
N ASN A 39 -16.32 -18.36 -1.25
CA ASN A 39 -17.44 -19.15 -0.73
C ASN A 39 -18.11 -18.49 0.48
N LYS A 40 -17.34 -17.86 1.38
CA LYS A 40 -17.89 -17.11 2.52
C LYS A 40 -18.68 -15.89 2.07
N LEU A 41 -18.10 -15.07 1.18
CA LEU A 41 -18.76 -13.87 0.67
C LEU A 41 -20.05 -14.19 -0.08
N LEU A 42 -20.05 -15.25 -0.89
CA LEU A 42 -21.24 -15.75 -1.59
C LEU A 42 -22.36 -16.14 -0.61
N LEU A 43 -22.05 -16.81 0.50
CA LEU A 43 -23.08 -17.11 1.51
C LEU A 43 -23.59 -15.84 2.19
N GLU A 44 -22.70 -14.92 2.58
CA GLU A 44 -23.12 -13.66 3.21
C GLU A 44 -24.04 -12.83 2.30
N ASP A 45 -23.75 -12.81 0.99
CA ASP A 45 -24.57 -12.10 0.00
C ASP A 45 -25.91 -12.81 -0.25
N ALA A 46 -25.93 -14.15 -0.20
CA ALA A 46 -27.16 -14.94 -0.36
C ALA A 46 -28.07 -14.91 0.88
N TYR A 47 -27.51 -14.66 2.07
CA TYR A 47 -28.25 -14.66 3.35
C TYR A 47 -27.99 -13.39 4.18
N PRO A 48 -28.27 -12.18 3.66
CA PRO A 48 -27.87 -10.93 4.30
C PRO A 48 -28.63 -10.61 5.60
N GLY A 49 -29.77 -11.27 5.86
CA GLY A 49 -30.53 -11.16 7.11
C GLY A 49 -30.08 -12.14 8.20
N GLU A 50 -29.39 -13.22 7.83
CA GLU A 50 -28.99 -14.31 8.74
C GLU A 50 -27.50 -14.28 9.05
N LEU A 51 -26.68 -13.81 8.11
CA LEU A 51 -25.23 -13.78 8.23
C LEU A 51 -24.73 -12.34 8.36
N ALA A 52 -23.95 -12.09 9.42
CA ALA A 52 -23.20 -10.87 9.53
C ALA A 52 -22.17 -10.79 8.39
N LYS A 53 -22.11 -9.63 7.73
CA LYS A 53 -21.13 -9.37 6.68
C LYS A 53 -19.72 -9.39 7.29
N SER A 54 -18.81 -10.11 6.64
CA SER A 54 -17.40 -10.00 6.96
C SER A 54 -16.93 -8.58 6.70
N VAL A 55 -16.01 -8.11 7.55
CA VAL A 55 -15.20 -6.94 7.22
C VAL A 55 -14.46 -7.23 5.92
N SER A 56 -14.61 -6.33 4.96
CA SER A 56 -13.88 -6.36 3.69
C SER A 56 -12.38 -6.31 3.99
N THR A 57 -11.60 -7.26 3.47
CA THR A 57 -10.15 -7.22 3.69
C THR A 57 -9.60 -6.01 2.95
N GLY A 58 -8.79 -5.16 3.60
CA GLY A 58 -8.16 -4.03 2.92
C GLY A 58 -7.17 -4.40 1.82
N TRP A 59 -6.60 -5.60 1.89
CA TRP A 59 -5.49 -6.04 1.04
C TRP A 59 -5.61 -7.51 0.66
N VAL A 60 -5.17 -7.86 -0.53
CA VAL A 60 -5.10 -9.23 -1.07
C VAL A 60 -3.80 -9.44 -1.84
N VAL A 61 -3.51 -10.70 -2.20
CA VAL A 61 -2.48 -11.00 -3.21
C VAL A 61 -3.20 -11.35 -4.52
N LYS A 62 -2.90 -10.64 -5.59
CA LYS A 62 -3.51 -10.83 -6.91
C LYS A 62 -2.40 -10.79 -7.96
N ASP A 63 -2.31 -11.84 -8.78
CA ASP A 63 -1.34 -11.95 -9.88
C ASP A 63 0.13 -11.66 -9.46
N GLY A 64 0.51 -12.13 -8.25
CA GLY A 64 1.84 -11.91 -7.69
C GLY A 64 2.09 -10.52 -7.08
N ALA A 65 1.08 -9.64 -7.07
CA ALA A 65 1.12 -8.34 -6.42
C ALA A 65 0.30 -8.33 -5.12
N MET A 66 0.79 -7.64 -4.11
CA MET A 66 -0.02 -7.15 -3.00
C MET A 66 -0.91 -6.02 -3.54
N ALA A 67 -2.22 -6.21 -3.48
CA ALA A 67 -3.21 -5.29 -4.04
C ALA A 67 -4.15 -4.77 -2.95
N SER A 68 -4.39 -3.46 -2.93
CA SER A 68 -5.49 -2.91 -2.13
C SER A 68 -6.83 -3.26 -2.77
N THR A 69 -7.88 -3.35 -1.96
CA THR A 69 -9.23 -3.72 -2.41
C THR A 69 -10.18 -2.53 -2.56
N GLY A 70 -9.69 -1.31 -2.31
CA GLY A 70 -10.53 -0.11 -2.23
C GLY A 70 -11.49 -0.11 -1.04
N SER A 71 -11.38 -1.04 -0.09
CA SER A 71 -12.41 -1.23 0.93
C SER A 71 -12.51 -0.12 1.98
N GLY A 72 -11.53 0.78 2.05
CA GLY A 72 -11.50 1.84 3.04
C GLY A 72 -10.20 2.61 3.04
N ARG A 73 -9.94 3.33 4.13
CA ARG A 73 -8.62 3.90 4.44
C ARG A 73 -7.90 2.95 5.39
N GLY A 74 -6.62 2.68 5.14
CA GLY A 74 -5.84 1.85 6.04
C GLY A 74 -4.46 1.51 5.51
N VAL A 75 -3.74 0.70 6.28
CA VAL A 75 -2.37 0.29 5.98
C VAL A 75 -2.19 -1.22 6.08
N ILE A 76 -1.25 -1.74 5.32
CA ILE A 76 -0.55 -3.00 5.61
C ILE A 76 0.91 -2.66 5.86
N TYR A 77 1.53 -3.29 6.87
CA TYR A 77 2.85 -2.88 7.33
C TYR A 77 3.70 -4.07 7.76
N THR A 78 5.02 -3.85 7.81
CA THR A 78 5.98 -4.90 8.12
C THR A 78 5.85 -5.41 9.56
N ALA A 79 5.98 -6.72 9.74
CA ALA A 79 6.04 -7.33 11.07
C ALA A 79 7.29 -6.90 11.86
N LYS A 80 8.39 -6.59 11.15
CA LYS A 80 9.63 -6.07 11.72
C LYS A 80 9.65 -4.54 11.70
N ASP A 81 10.43 -3.98 12.63
CA ASP A 81 10.78 -2.56 12.67
C ASP A 81 12.16 -2.33 12.06
N TYR A 82 12.35 -1.17 11.42
CA TYR A 82 13.57 -0.78 10.74
C TYR A 82 13.99 0.62 11.17
N GLY A 83 15.28 0.81 11.43
CA GLY A 83 15.87 2.12 11.69
C GLY A 83 16.50 2.71 10.44
N ARG A 84 17.46 1.98 9.85
CA ARG A 84 18.09 2.34 8.59
C ARG A 84 17.84 1.24 7.56
N TYR A 85 17.36 1.62 6.38
CA TYR A 85 16.97 0.65 5.36
C TYR A 85 16.94 1.24 3.96
N ARG A 86 17.06 0.35 2.98
CA ARG A 86 16.68 0.57 1.59
C ARG A 86 15.52 -0.36 1.26
N VAL A 87 14.40 0.20 0.83
CA VAL A 87 13.26 -0.57 0.32
C VAL A 87 13.14 -0.34 -1.18
N MET A 88 13.02 -1.42 -1.94
CA MET A 88 12.68 -1.36 -3.36
C MET A 88 11.42 -2.13 -3.62
N PHE A 89 10.61 -1.64 -4.56
CA PHE A 89 9.37 -2.27 -4.97
C PHE A 89 8.96 -1.78 -6.35
N THR A 90 8.13 -2.56 -7.02
CA THR A 90 7.49 -2.19 -8.28
C THR A 90 6.02 -1.91 -8.01
N MET A 91 5.48 -0.79 -8.47
CA MET A 91 4.11 -0.37 -8.13
C MET A 91 3.36 0.30 -9.27
N ARG A 92 2.02 0.31 -9.17
CA ARG A 92 1.13 1.18 -9.94
C ARG A 92 -0.16 1.48 -9.16
N HIS A 93 -0.76 2.62 -9.44
CA HIS A 93 -2.15 2.92 -9.06
C HIS A 93 -3.09 2.42 -10.17
N VAL A 94 -3.85 1.36 -9.92
CA VAL A 94 -4.72 0.76 -10.94
C VAL A 94 -5.89 1.67 -11.27
N SER A 95 -6.61 2.18 -10.27
CA SER A 95 -7.75 3.07 -10.46
C SER A 95 -8.30 3.65 -9.15
N GLY A 96 -9.05 4.75 -9.28
CA GLY A 96 -9.78 5.41 -8.19
C GLY A 96 -10.84 6.38 -8.68
N ASN A 97 -11.80 6.75 -7.82
CA ASN A 97 -12.72 7.86 -8.09
C ASN A 97 -13.16 8.58 -6.77
N PRO A 98 -12.66 9.80 -6.50
CA PRO A 98 -11.65 10.52 -7.28
C PRO A 98 -10.34 9.75 -7.34
N ASP A 99 -9.60 9.95 -8.43
CA ASP A 99 -8.28 9.35 -8.61
C ASP A 99 -7.29 9.89 -7.58
N HIS A 100 -6.28 9.09 -7.22
CA HIS A 100 -5.29 9.44 -6.21
C HIS A 100 -3.99 8.64 -6.39
N GLN A 101 -2.86 9.18 -5.93
CA GLN A 101 -1.58 8.45 -5.92
C GLN A 101 -1.57 7.34 -4.86
N ALA A 102 -0.88 6.25 -5.17
CA ALA A 102 -0.57 5.23 -4.19
C ALA A 102 0.47 5.74 -3.17
N CYS A 103 0.45 5.18 -1.96
CA CYS A 103 1.16 5.76 -0.82
C CYS A 103 2.00 4.72 -0.07
N VAL A 104 3.24 5.10 0.27
CA VAL A 104 4.13 4.36 1.17
C VAL A 104 4.50 5.26 2.33
N LEU A 105 4.65 4.70 3.53
CA LEU A 105 4.96 5.43 4.75
C LEU A 105 6.28 4.95 5.33
N VAL A 106 7.10 5.91 5.72
CA VAL A 106 8.36 5.72 6.46
C VAL A 106 8.25 6.31 7.87
N PHE A 107 9.16 5.92 8.77
CA PHE A 107 9.19 6.38 10.16
C PHE A 107 7.86 6.19 10.92
N CYS A 108 7.15 5.10 10.63
CA CYS A 108 5.86 4.80 11.24
C CYS A 108 5.98 4.48 12.73
N SER A 109 4.90 4.70 13.47
CA SER A 109 4.73 4.25 14.85
C SER A 109 4.04 2.89 14.87
N ARG A 110 4.69 1.87 15.45
CA ARG A 110 4.07 0.56 15.63
C ARG A 110 2.83 0.69 16.55
N PRO A 111 1.65 0.20 16.14
CA PRO A 111 0.49 0.20 17.01
C PRO A 111 0.73 -0.70 18.23
N PRO A 112 0.41 -0.23 19.46
CA PRO A 112 0.38 -1.10 20.63
C PRO A 112 -0.63 -2.25 20.43
N ALA A 113 -0.35 -3.40 21.04
CA ALA A 113 -1.21 -4.56 20.92
C ALA A 113 -2.63 -4.26 21.47
N GLY A 114 -3.65 -4.47 20.63
CA GLY A 114 -5.05 -4.24 20.99
C GLY A 114 -5.51 -2.78 20.94
N GLU A 115 -4.63 -1.84 20.58
CA GLU A 115 -4.98 -0.43 20.44
C GLU A 115 -5.27 -0.05 18.99
N LYS A 116 -6.11 0.98 18.82
CA LYS A 116 -6.36 1.54 17.50
C LYS A 116 -5.07 2.25 17.01
N PRO A 117 -4.60 1.95 15.79
CA PRO A 117 -3.43 2.63 15.25
C PRO A 117 -3.69 4.13 15.05
N LEU A 118 -2.62 4.92 15.11
CA LEU A 118 -2.63 6.30 14.60
C LEU A 118 -3.00 6.29 13.10
N ASP A 119 -3.62 7.38 12.63
CA ASP A 119 -3.84 7.54 11.19
C ASP A 119 -2.49 7.51 10.45
N ALA A 120 -2.44 6.73 9.35
CA ALA A 120 -1.21 6.44 8.61
C ALA A 120 0.00 6.06 9.49
N LEU A 121 -0.26 5.43 10.65
CA LEU A 121 0.73 5.12 11.69
C LEU A 121 1.54 6.32 12.21
N GLY A 122 1.05 7.55 11.99
CA GLY A 122 1.78 8.78 12.28
C GLY A 122 3.13 8.88 11.57
N GLY A 123 3.25 8.25 10.39
CA GLY A 123 4.47 8.23 9.60
C GLY A 123 4.58 9.39 8.61
N ILE A 124 5.67 9.38 7.86
CA ILE A 124 5.92 10.30 6.75
C ILE A 124 5.48 9.61 5.45
N GLN A 125 4.48 10.17 4.77
CA GLN A 125 3.90 9.61 3.54
C GLN A 125 4.67 10.08 2.32
N PHE A 126 5.09 9.14 1.49
CA PHE A 126 5.56 9.37 0.13
C PHE A 126 4.49 8.86 -0.85
N GLN A 127 4.00 9.76 -1.71
CA GLN A 127 3.06 9.47 -2.79
C GLN A 127 3.87 9.11 -4.05
N VAL A 128 3.85 7.83 -4.36
CA VAL A 128 4.57 7.25 -5.50
C VAL A 128 3.71 7.29 -6.76
N PRO A 129 4.29 7.45 -7.97
CA PRO A 129 5.71 7.70 -8.27
C PRO A 129 6.15 9.18 -8.23
N ASN A 130 5.23 10.15 -8.19
CA ASN A 130 5.53 11.56 -8.52
C ASN A 130 6.05 12.43 -7.36
N GLY A 131 6.31 11.88 -6.17
CA GLY A 131 6.92 12.64 -5.07
C GLY A 131 5.97 13.60 -4.33
N GLY A 132 4.66 13.40 -4.46
CA GLY A 132 3.71 13.98 -3.51
C GLY A 132 3.96 13.42 -2.11
N HIS A 133 3.45 14.07 -1.07
CA HIS A 133 3.85 13.73 0.30
C HIS A 133 2.89 14.32 1.33
N TRP A 134 2.97 13.79 2.55
CA TRP A 134 2.24 14.29 3.71
C TRP A 134 2.94 13.88 5.01
N ASP A 135 2.90 14.74 6.02
CA ASP A 135 3.42 14.44 7.36
C ASP A 135 2.25 14.09 8.29
N TYR A 136 2.09 12.81 8.66
CA TYR A 136 1.03 12.35 9.57
C TYR A 136 1.40 12.38 11.05
N ARG A 137 2.58 12.90 11.42
CA ARG A 137 2.98 12.94 12.84
C ARG A 137 1.94 13.72 13.64
N PRO A 138 1.62 13.28 14.89
CA PRO A 138 0.72 14.02 15.76
C PRO A 138 1.16 15.48 15.91
N GLY A 139 0.26 16.42 15.65
CA GLY A 139 0.54 17.86 15.70
C GLY A 139 1.04 18.47 14.38
N MET A 140 1.42 17.66 13.38
CA MET A 140 1.82 18.14 12.05
C MET A 140 0.65 18.05 11.06
N ASN A 141 0.23 16.83 10.70
CA ASN A 141 -0.85 16.50 9.77
C ASN A 141 -1.03 17.51 8.61
N ASN A 142 0.05 17.78 7.88
CA ASN A 142 0.14 18.82 6.85
C ASN A 142 1.09 18.38 5.73
N ASN A 143 1.37 19.29 4.78
CA ASN A 143 2.28 19.01 3.66
C ASN A 143 3.78 19.00 4.05
N GLY A 144 4.13 19.25 5.32
CA GLY A 144 5.50 19.29 5.82
C GLY A 144 6.42 20.30 5.14
N GLY A 145 5.87 21.35 4.53
CA GLY A 145 6.57 22.51 3.96
C GLY A 145 8.05 22.31 3.57
N PRO A 146 9.00 22.98 4.25
CA PRO A 146 10.42 22.97 3.87
C PRO A 146 11.15 21.65 4.13
N GLU A 147 10.57 20.73 4.90
CA GLU A 147 11.17 19.43 5.19
C GLU A 147 11.15 18.49 3.97
N PHE A 148 10.33 18.78 2.95
CA PHE A 148 10.27 18.04 1.70
C PHE A 148 10.80 18.86 0.51
N THR A 149 11.69 18.26 -0.26
CA THR A 149 12.25 18.83 -1.49
C THR A 149 11.88 17.96 -2.69
N SER A 150 11.14 18.53 -3.65
CA SER A 150 10.98 17.92 -4.97
C SER A 150 12.26 18.10 -5.78
N VAL A 151 12.99 17.01 -5.99
CA VAL A 151 14.36 17.05 -6.57
C VAL A 151 14.30 17.19 -8.09
N THR A 152 13.73 16.19 -8.78
CA THR A 152 13.52 16.24 -10.23
C THR A 152 12.03 16.46 -10.51
N LYS A 153 11.70 17.52 -11.25
CA LYS A 153 10.34 17.76 -11.75
C LYS A 153 10.05 16.90 -12.98
N THR A 154 9.86 15.61 -12.75
CA THR A 154 9.42 14.62 -13.73
C THR A 154 7.92 14.34 -13.53
N HIS A 155 7.26 13.85 -14.57
CA HIS A 155 5.90 13.36 -14.50
C HIS A 155 5.85 11.92 -15.02
N PHE A 156 5.60 11.00 -14.10
CA PHE A 156 5.34 9.60 -14.38
C PHE A 156 3.82 9.34 -14.44
N ASP A 157 3.42 8.42 -15.31
CA ASP A 157 2.04 7.94 -15.32
C ASP A 157 1.81 7.08 -14.08
N VAL A 158 0.84 7.45 -13.25
CA VAL A 158 0.55 6.73 -11.99
C VAL A 158 -0.04 5.35 -12.24
N HIS A 159 -0.62 5.10 -13.42
CA HIS A 159 -1.26 3.84 -13.78
C HIS A 159 -0.31 2.82 -14.39
N GLU A 160 0.86 3.29 -14.84
CA GLU A 160 1.92 2.43 -15.37
C GLU A 160 2.86 1.95 -14.27
N TRP A 161 3.45 0.78 -14.49
CA TRP A 161 4.38 0.20 -13.53
C TRP A 161 5.62 1.09 -13.36
N SER A 162 5.98 1.38 -12.12
CA SER A 162 7.18 2.12 -11.73
C SER A 162 8.03 1.29 -10.80
N ARG A 163 9.35 1.26 -11.00
CA ARG A 163 10.30 0.75 -10.00
C ARG A 163 10.68 1.91 -9.08
N VAL A 164 10.46 1.70 -7.78
CA VAL A 164 10.73 2.71 -6.74
C VAL A 164 11.84 2.19 -5.83
N GLU A 165 12.77 3.08 -5.50
CA GLU A 165 13.75 2.91 -4.43
C GLU A 165 13.50 4.00 -3.38
N ILE A 166 13.43 3.60 -2.10
CA ILE A 166 13.47 4.52 -0.96
C ILE A 166 14.62 4.11 -0.05
N VAL A 167 15.49 5.06 0.27
CA VAL A 167 16.53 4.90 1.32
C VAL A 167 16.18 5.81 2.48
N ALA A 168 16.16 5.28 3.69
CA ALA A 168 15.76 6.00 4.89
C ALA A 168 16.70 5.71 6.07
N ASP A 169 16.95 6.74 6.88
CA ASP A 169 17.75 6.66 8.11
C ASP A 169 17.02 7.40 9.24
N ALA A 170 16.48 6.62 10.18
CA ALA A 170 15.75 7.14 11.34
C ALA A 170 16.64 7.91 12.32
N ALA A 171 17.95 7.65 12.37
CA ALA A 171 18.85 8.40 13.26
C ALA A 171 19.10 9.82 12.74
N LYS A 172 19.01 10.01 11.41
CA LYS A 172 19.18 11.31 10.75
C LYS A 172 17.85 11.99 10.43
N GLY A 173 16.75 11.25 10.44
CA GLY A 173 15.44 11.73 10.01
C GLY A 173 15.40 12.04 8.50
N THR A 174 16.14 11.27 7.70
CA THR A 174 16.25 11.49 6.25
C THR A 174 15.62 10.35 5.48
N ALA A 175 14.89 10.66 4.42
CA ALA A 175 14.38 9.66 3.48
C ALA A 175 14.38 10.21 2.05
N ARG A 176 14.91 9.45 1.10
CA ARG A 176 15.02 9.86 -0.32
C ARG A 176 14.37 8.82 -1.21
N MET A 177 13.74 9.27 -2.30
CA MET A 177 13.02 8.42 -3.24
C MET A 177 13.51 8.62 -4.66
N ALA A 178 13.84 7.51 -5.32
CA ALA A 178 14.10 7.46 -6.76
C ALA A 178 13.08 6.59 -7.48
N VAL A 179 12.80 6.94 -8.73
CA VAL A 179 11.82 6.25 -9.56
C VAL A 179 12.36 6.03 -10.97
N ALA A 180 12.15 4.82 -11.49
CA ALA A 180 12.34 4.45 -12.88
C ALA A 180 11.00 3.99 -13.49
N GLN A 181 10.59 4.61 -14.59
CA GLN A 181 9.46 4.19 -15.41
C GLN A 181 9.84 4.28 -16.90
N PRO A 182 9.65 3.22 -17.71
CA PRO A 182 9.20 1.88 -17.31
C PRO A 182 10.24 1.16 -16.42
N PRO A 183 9.86 0.08 -15.70
CA PRO A 183 10.80 -0.66 -14.86
C PRO A 183 11.99 -1.18 -15.68
N GLY A 184 13.20 -1.00 -15.16
CA GLY A 184 14.46 -1.34 -15.86
C GLY A 184 15.11 -0.15 -16.58
N SER A 185 14.47 1.02 -16.64
CA SER A 185 15.12 2.27 -17.04
C SER A 185 16.01 2.83 -15.92
N LYS A 186 16.83 3.84 -16.25
CA LYS A 186 17.60 4.59 -15.26
C LYS A 186 16.65 5.39 -14.37
N ALA A 187 16.79 5.28 -13.06
CA ALA A 187 15.96 6.03 -12.13
C ALA A 187 16.42 7.50 -12.02
N VAL A 188 15.49 8.35 -11.61
CA VAL A 188 15.75 9.72 -11.19
C VAL A 188 15.25 9.92 -9.76
N GLU A 189 15.98 10.72 -8.99
CA GLU A 189 15.53 11.13 -7.67
C GLU A 189 14.38 12.14 -7.79
N VAL A 190 13.29 11.89 -7.08
CA VAL A 190 12.06 12.69 -7.16
C VAL A 190 11.73 13.42 -5.86
N LEU A 191 12.11 12.86 -4.71
CA LEU A 191 11.77 13.40 -3.40
C LEU A 191 12.92 13.19 -2.42
N ASP A 192 13.24 14.24 -1.68
CA ASP A 192 14.15 14.22 -0.53
C ASP A 192 13.42 14.80 0.68
N PHE A 193 13.44 14.08 1.80
CA PHE A 193 12.85 14.46 3.06
C PHE A 193 13.93 14.55 4.14
N GLN A 194 13.91 15.64 4.91
CA GLN A 194 14.83 15.85 6.02
C GLN A 194 14.15 16.54 7.21
N ASP A 195 13.97 15.79 8.29
CA ASP A 195 13.65 16.31 9.62
C ASP A 195 14.17 15.32 10.68
N PRO A 196 15.25 15.66 11.42
CA PRO A 196 15.77 14.83 12.51
C PRO A 196 14.72 14.45 13.57
N ALA A 197 13.71 15.29 13.80
CA ALA A 197 12.65 15.01 14.76
C ALA A 197 11.58 14.03 14.23
N ALA A 198 11.57 13.74 12.92
CA ALA A 198 10.67 12.75 12.32
C ALA A 198 11.20 11.32 12.41
N GLY A 199 12.52 11.17 12.49
CA GLY A 199 13.19 9.88 12.50
C GLY A 199 12.68 8.94 13.61
N LYS A 200 12.22 7.75 13.21
CA LYS A 200 11.68 6.75 14.14
C LYS A 200 11.94 5.34 13.65
N VAL A 201 12.42 4.49 14.56
CA VAL A 201 12.47 3.04 14.34
C VAL A 201 11.06 2.48 14.41
N GLY A 202 10.62 1.85 13.33
CA GLY A 202 9.25 1.35 13.21
C GLY A 202 9.01 0.60 11.91
N PRO A 203 7.76 0.20 11.63
CA PRO A 203 7.47 -0.55 10.42
C PRO A 203 7.53 0.34 9.17
N ILE A 204 7.67 -0.30 8.02
CA ILE A 204 7.37 0.31 6.71
C ILE A 204 5.94 -0.06 6.37
N ALA A 205 5.15 0.89 5.85
CA ALA A 205 3.75 0.63 5.55
C ALA A 205 3.36 1.04 4.13
N TRP A 206 2.45 0.29 3.53
CA TRP A 206 1.73 0.63 2.31
C TRP A 206 0.33 1.07 2.70
N GLN A 207 -0.13 2.17 2.11
CA GLN A 207 -1.37 2.81 2.49
C GLN A 207 -2.35 2.82 1.34
N MET A 208 -3.54 2.29 1.61
CA MET A 208 -4.74 2.55 0.83
C MET A 208 -5.29 3.87 1.35
N HIS A 209 -5.01 4.94 0.61
CA HIS A 209 -5.15 6.30 1.14
C HIS A 209 -6.62 6.66 1.43
N ASN A 210 -7.52 6.23 0.56
CA ASN A 210 -8.96 6.44 0.67
C ASN A 210 -9.71 5.18 0.21
N ALA A 211 -10.98 5.09 0.58
CA ALA A 211 -11.89 4.10 0.01
C ALA A 211 -11.98 4.29 -1.51
N GLY A 212 -12.12 3.19 -2.25
CA GLY A 212 -12.22 3.18 -3.71
C GLY A 212 -10.90 3.26 -4.46
N LEU A 213 -9.74 3.22 -3.78
CA LEU A 213 -8.43 3.22 -4.42
C LEU A 213 -7.84 1.82 -4.54
N PHE A 214 -7.41 1.48 -5.75
CA PHE A 214 -6.81 0.19 -6.08
C PHE A 214 -5.35 0.38 -6.45
N ASP A 215 -4.45 -0.07 -5.59
CA ASP A 215 -3.01 0.03 -5.72
C ASP A 215 -2.41 -1.37 -5.78
N GLU A 216 -1.41 -1.59 -6.64
CA GLU A 216 -0.70 -2.86 -6.73
C GLU A 216 0.80 -2.65 -6.46
N TYR A 217 1.37 -3.49 -5.61
CA TYR A 217 2.78 -3.51 -5.22
C TYR A 217 3.36 -4.91 -5.36
N ARG A 218 4.53 -5.06 -6.00
CA ARG A 218 5.23 -6.33 -6.17
C ARG A 218 6.74 -6.16 -6.12
N ASP A 219 7.47 -7.27 -6.17
CA ASP A 219 8.94 -7.30 -6.20
C ASP A 219 9.56 -6.51 -5.04
N VAL A 220 8.93 -6.60 -3.86
CA VAL A 220 9.33 -5.87 -2.66
C VAL A 220 10.57 -6.52 -2.04
N THR A 221 11.62 -5.73 -1.87
CA THR A 221 12.85 -6.12 -1.18
C THR A 221 13.22 -5.07 -0.14
N ILE A 222 13.65 -5.49 1.04
CA ILE A 222 14.13 -4.60 2.10
C ILE A 222 15.54 -5.02 2.48
N GLU A 223 16.49 -4.11 2.31
CA GLU A 223 17.85 -4.21 2.82
C GLU A 223 17.93 -3.43 4.13
N SER A 224 18.28 -4.10 5.23
CA SER A 224 18.55 -3.45 6.51
C SER A 224 20.00 -2.96 6.56
N ASP A 225 20.20 -1.78 7.16
CA ASP A 225 21.52 -1.17 7.37
C ASP A 225 22.39 -1.15 6.09
N PRO A 226 21.89 -0.55 4.98
CA PRO A 226 22.68 -0.40 3.76
C PRO A 226 24.00 0.33 4.05
N LYS A 227 25.06 -0.03 3.30
CA LYS A 227 26.41 0.51 3.52
C LYS A 227 26.47 2.02 3.33
N ASP A 228 25.72 2.55 2.38
CA ASP A 228 25.62 3.96 2.02
C ASP A 228 24.16 4.43 2.03
N ASP A 229 23.97 5.75 2.13
CA ASP A 229 22.66 6.42 2.04
C ASP A 229 22.37 6.88 0.60
N ASP A 230 23.12 6.36 -0.36
CA ASP A 230 22.97 6.69 -1.77
C ASP A 230 21.78 5.93 -2.36
N LEU A 231 21.06 6.60 -3.25
CA LEU A 231 20.16 5.96 -4.18
C LEU A 231 21.02 5.20 -5.21
N ILE A 232 20.91 3.87 -5.24
CA ILE A 232 21.75 3.05 -6.12
C ILE A 232 21.18 2.98 -7.54
N THR A 233 19.89 3.24 -7.72
CA THR A 233 19.21 3.16 -9.03
C THR A 233 19.43 4.38 -9.92
N VAL A 234 19.95 5.48 -9.36
CA VAL A 234 20.26 6.71 -10.11
C VAL A 234 21.69 6.72 -10.69
N LYS A 235 22.53 5.75 -10.30
CA LYS A 235 23.93 5.64 -10.74
C LYS A 235 23.98 5.17 -12.19
#